data_AF-A0A9E5D7S9-F1
#
_entry.id   AF-A0A9E5D7S9-F1
#
_cell.length_a   1.000
_cell.length_b   1.000
_cell.length_c   1.000
_cell.angle_alpha   90.00
_cell.angle_beta   90.00
_cell.angle_gamma   90.00
#
_symmetry.space_group_name_H-M   'P 1'
#
loop_
_entity.id
_entity.type
_entity.pdbx_description
1 polymer ?
#
loop_
_entity_poly.entity_id
_entity_poly.type
_entity_poly.pdbx_seq_one_letter_code
_entity_poly.pdbx_strand_id
1 'polypeptide(L)' 'MGWIILPGPQGFLQMVTISFEKHTLSNGLDVILHEDHNIPVVAVNVWYHVGSKDEEMGRTGFAHLFEHVMFEGSKH' A
#
# COMPACT_ATOMS: atom_id res chain seq x y z
N MET A 1 7.57 -20.60 51.76
CA MET A 1 6.45 -20.52 50.81
C MET A 1 6.95 -19.86 49.54
N GLY A 2 7.41 -20.64 48.56
CA GLY A 2 8.03 -20.14 47.33
C GLY A 2 7.02 -20.14 46.19
N TRP A 3 6.85 -18.99 45.54
CA TRP A 3 6.04 -18.87 44.33
C TRP A 3 6.87 -19.31 43.12
N ILE A 4 6.52 -20.44 42.53
CA ILE A 4 7.01 -20.85 41.22
C ILE A 4 6.24 -20.03 40.18
N ILE A 5 6.94 -19.11 39.51
CA ILE A 5 6.43 -18.45 38.31
C ILE A 5 6.56 -19.48 37.18
N LEU A 6 5.44 -20.08 36.75
CA LEU A 6 5.39 -20.85 35.52
C LEU A 6 5.62 -19.88 34.35
N PRO A 7 6.56 -20.16 33.42
CA PRO A 7 6.67 -19.36 32.21
C PRO A 7 5.39 -19.54 31.40
N GLY A 8 4.67 -18.45 31.16
CA GLY A 8 3.49 -18.44 30.29
C GLY A 8 3.86 -18.93 28.87
N PRO A 9 2.88 -19.42 28.10
CA PRO A 9 3.14 -19.93 26.76
C PRO A 9 3.78 -18.83 25.92
N GLN A 10 5.01 -19.08 25.50
CA GLN A 10 5.76 -18.24 24.58
C GLN A 10 5.15 -18.46 23.19
N GLY A 11 4.03 -17.78 22.92
CA GLY A 11 3.44 -17.77 21.59
C GLY A 11 4.43 -17.16 20.62
N PHE A 12 4.93 -17.98 19.69
CA PHE A 12 5.69 -17.48 18.55
C PHE A 12 4.75 -16.57 17.73
N LEU A 13 5.05 -15.28 17.70
CA LEU A 13 4.46 -14.39 16.71
C LEU A 13 5.07 -14.78 15.35
N GLN A 14 4.33 -15.59 14.58
CA GLN A 14 4.67 -15.85 13.19
C GLN A 14 4.54 -14.53 12.43
N MET A 15 5.66 -13.88 12.14
CA MET A 15 5.65 -12.71 11.26
C MET A 15 5.20 -13.18 9.88
N VAL A 16 4.10 -12.59 9.39
CA VAL A 16 3.63 -12.81 8.03
C VAL A 16 4.60 -12.12 7.09
N THR A 17 5.42 -12.90 6.40
CA THR A 17 6.32 -12.39 5.35
C THR A 17 5.61 -12.54 4.01
N ILE A 18 5.36 -11.43 3.32
CA ILE A 18 4.80 -11.41 1.97
C ILE A 18 5.95 -11.26 0.99
N SER A 19 6.12 -12.22 0.07
CA SER A 19 7.13 -12.14 -0.98
C SER A 19 6.71 -11.14 -2.05
N PHE A 20 7.59 -10.24 -2.45
CA PHE A 20 7.35 -9.31 -3.55
C PHE A 20 8.67 -8.94 -4.24
N GLU A 21 8.57 -8.54 -5.51
CA GLU A 21 9.67 -7.94 -6.25
C GLU A 21 9.49 -6.42 -6.33
N LYS A 22 10.59 -5.68 -6.23
CA LYS A 22 10.59 -4.24 -6.45
C LYS A 22 11.41 -3.91 -7.69
N HIS A 23 10.79 -3.17 -8.60
CA HIS A 23 11.41 -2.64 -9.80
C HIS A 23 11.28 -1.12 -9.81
N THR A 24 12.28 -0.41 -10.33
CA THR A 24 12.18 1.02 -10.62
C THR A 24 12.34 1.23 -12.11
N LEU A 25 11.31 1.79 -12.75
CA LEU A 25 11.28 2.03 -14.18
C LEU A 25 12.19 3.21 -14.57
N SER A 26 12.50 3.34 -15.86
CA SER A 26 13.34 4.43 -16.38
C SER A 26 12.75 5.82 -16.16
N ASN A 27 11.42 5.93 -16.00
CA ASN A 27 10.72 7.16 -15.67
C ASN A 27 10.67 7.46 -14.15
N GLY A 28 11.29 6.61 -13.32
CA GLY A 28 11.33 6.76 -11.86
C GLY A 28 10.16 6.13 -11.11
N LEU A 29 9.21 5.47 -11.79
CA LEU A 29 8.09 4.80 -11.12
C LEU A 29 8.57 3.53 -10.40
N ASP A 30 8.26 3.44 -9.11
CA ASP A 30 8.42 2.21 -8.33
C ASP A 30 7.25 1.26 -8.60
N VAL A 31 7.58 0.02 -8.94
CA VAL A 31 6.63 -1.08 -9.18
C VAL A 31 6.89 -2.17 -8.16
N ILE A 32 5.83 -2.54 -7.43
CA ILE A 32 5.83 -3.65 -6.48
C ILE A 32 4.99 -4.77 -7.09
N LEU A 33 5.63 -5.92 -7.37
CA LEU A 33 4.99 -7.09 -7.95
C LEU A 33 4.89 -8.19 -6.89
N HIS A 34 3.67 -8.62 -6.61
CA HIS A 34 3.39 -9.83 -5.84
C HIS A 34 2.68 -10.82 -6.75
N GLU A 35 3.34 -11.94 -7.02
CA GLU A 35 2.79 -13.02 -7.85
C GLU A 35 2.25 -14.14 -6.95
N ASP A 36 0.98 -14.48 -7.14
CA ASP A 36 0.31 -15.61 -6.49
C ASP A 36 -0.55 -16.35 -7.51
N HIS A 37 -0.39 -17.67 -7.61
CA HIS A 37 -1.12 -18.55 -8.54
C HIS A 37 -2.28 -19.30 -7.88
N ASN A 38 -2.62 -18.99 -6.63
CA ASN A 38 -3.74 -19.63 -5.93
C ASN A 38 -5.11 -19.36 -6.57
N ILE A 39 -5.29 -18.17 -7.17
CA ILE A 39 -6.53 -17.77 -7.84
C ILE A 39 -6.23 -17.02 -9.15
N PRO A 40 -7.06 -17.17 -10.20
CA PRO A 40 -6.86 -16.51 -11.49
C PRO A 40 -7.40 -15.07 -11.48
N VAL A 41 -6.88 -14.23 -10.57
CA VAL A 41 -7.29 -12.83 -10.40
C VAL A 41 -6.07 -11.94 -10.43
N VAL A 42 -6.18 -10.79 -11.08
CA VAL A 42 -5.15 -9.75 -11.10
C VAL A 42 -5.73 -8.47 -10.50
N ALA A 43 -4.99 -7.86 -9.58
CA ALA A 43 -5.28 -6.55 -9.02
C ALA A 43 -4.14 -5.59 -9.36
N VAL A 44 -4.48 -4.39 -9.81
CA VAL A 44 -3.52 -3.33 -10.14
C VAL A 44 -3.91 -2.09 -9.37
N ASN A 45 -2.95 -1.48 -8.67
CA ASN A 45 -3.15 -0.24 -7.94
C ASN A 45 -2.05 0.75 -8.33
N VAL A 46 -2.42 2.01 -8.49
CA VAL A 46 -1.48 3.11 -8.74
C VAL A 46 -1.58 4.08 -7.57
N TRP A 47 -0.44 4.37 -6.94
CA TRP A 47 -0.38 5.18 -5.73
C TRP A 47 0.39 6.45 -6.03
N TYR A 48 -0.21 7.60 -5.74
CA TYR A 48 0.43 8.89 -5.84
C TYR A 48 0.80 9.38 -4.44
N HIS A 49 2.02 9.88 -4.27
CA HIS A 49 2.49 10.42 -2.99
C HIS A 49 2.01 11.87 -2.80
N VAL A 50 0.70 12.09 -2.88
CA VAL A 50 0.04 13.40 -2.71
C VAL A 50 -1.39 13.21 -2.20
N GLY A 51 -1.90 14.13 -1.41
CA GLY A 51 -3.30 14.15 -0.98
C GLY A 51 -3.72 15.50 -0.39
N SER A 52 -4.86 15.54 0.32
CA SER A 52 -5.38 16.79 0.91
C SER A 52 -4.43 17.45 1.92
N LYS A 53 -3.50 16.68 2.49
CA LYS A 53 -2.44 17.21 3.37
C LYS A 53 -1.52 18.21 2.65
N ASP A 54 -1.36 18.05 1.33
CA ASP A 54 -0.42 18.81 0.51
C ASP A 54 -1.10 20.01 -0.19
N GLU A 55 -2.34 20.32 0.18
CA GLU A 55 -3.11 21.41 -0.42
C GLU A 55 -2.71 22.79 0.13
N GLU A 56 -2.75 23.79 -0.74
CA GLU A 56 -2.55 25.19 -0.35
C GLU A 56 -3.82 25.76 0.31
N MET A 57 -3.63 26.66 1.27
CA MET A 57 -4.75 27.38 1.89
C MET A 57 -5.52 28.17 0.82
N GLY A 58 -6.84 27.98 0.76
CA GLY A 58 -7.70 28.54 -0.29
C GLY A 58 -7.84 27.69 -1.55
N ARG A 59 -7.17 26.54 -1.63
CA ARG A 59 -7.27 25.54 -2.72
C ARG A 59 -7.60 24.14 -2.19
N THR A 60 -8.38 24.09 -1.13
CA THR A 60 -8.79 22.84 -0.49
C THR A 60 -9.71 22.02 -1.40
N GLY A 61 -9.57 20.69 -1.39
CA GLY A 61 -10.37 19.76 -2.18
C GLY A 61 -9.86 19.51 -3.60
N PHE A 62 -8.71 20.08 -3.97
CA PHE A 62 -8.12 19.91 -5.30
C PHE A 62 -7.59 18.50 -5.51
N ALA A 63 -6.96 17.88 -4.50
CA ALA A 63 -6.49 16.51 -4.63
C ALA A 63 -7.66 15.55 -4.92
N HIS A 64 -8.78 15.75 -4.22
CA HIS A 64 -10.00 15.00 -4.44
C HIS A 64 -10.65 15.34 -5.80
N LEU A 65 -10.73 16.62 -6.19
CA LEU A 65 -11.25 17.00 -7.51
C LEU A 65 -10.46 16.33 -8.64
N PHE A 66 -9.13 16.32 -8.56
CA PHE A 66 -8.29 15.65 -9.57
C PHE A 66 -8.52 14.14 -9.60
N GLU A 67 -8.77 13.51 -8.45
CA GLU A 67 -9.19 12.09 -8.39
C GLU A 67 -10.45 11.84 -9.21
N HIS A 68 -11.49 12.68 -9.08
CA HIS A 68 -12.72 12.55 -9.88
C HIS A 68 -12.44 12.75 -11.36
N VAL A 69 -11.68 13.80 -11.72
CA VAL A 69 -11.40 14.14 -13.11
C VAL A 69 -10.52 13.08 -13.80
N MET A 70 -9.76 12.27 -13.06
CA MET A 70 -9.02 11.14 -13.65
C MET A 70 -9.93 10.14 -14.39
N PHE A 71 -11.23 10.12 -14.08
CA PHE A 71 -12.20 9.21 -14.70
C PHE A 71 -13.05 9.86 -15.81
N GLU A 72 -12.89 11.17 -16.05
CA GLU A 72 -13.68 11.91 -17.05
C GLU A 72 -13.11 11.81 -18.49
N GLY A 73 -12.05 11.04 -18.68
CA GLY A 73 -11.49 10.72 -19.99
C GLY A 73 -10.00 11.03 -20.13
N SER A 74 -9.34 10.28 -21.00
CA SER A 74 -7.93 10.43 -21.33
C SER A 74 -7.77 10.75 -22.82
N LYS A 75 -6.55 11.06 -23.27
CA LYS A 75 -6.26 11.28 -24.69
C LYS A 75 -6.60 10.06 -25.57
N HIS A 76 -6.56 8.86 -24.99
CA HIS A 76 -6.88 7.58 -25.61
C HIS A 76 -8.02 6.91 -24.85
#